data_AF-A0A078QZQ0-F1
#
_entry.id   AF-A0A078QZQ0-F1
#
_cell.length_a   1.000
_cell.length_b   1.000
_cell.length_c   1.000
_cell.angle_alpha   90.00
_cell.angle_beta   90.00
_cell.angle_gamma   90.00
#
_symmetry.space_group_name_H-M   'P 1'
#
loop_
_entity.id
_entity.type
_entity.pdbx_description
1 polymer ?
#
loop_
_entity_poly.entity_id
_entity_poly.type
_entity_poly.pdbx_seq_one_letter_code
_entity_poly.pdbx_strand_id
1 'polypeptide(L)'
;MEKQLSEKLPRVEVVDALRGFAVMAILLVHSLEHFIFPVYPVDQPAWLNILNDGVFNVTFTLLAGKSYAIFALLFGFTFYIQSANQQRKGKDFGYRFLWRLLLLVAFATLNAAFFPAGDVLLLFSVVGIVLFVVRKWSDCAILVTAILFLLQPVEWYHYIVGLFDPSYTLPDWGVGAMYKEVAEYTKEGSLWVRI
;
A
#
# COMPACT_ATOMS: atom_id res chain seq x y z
N MET A 1 -47.99 7.19 17.06
CA MET A 1 -47.10 6.03 17.29
C MET A 1 -46.04 6.05 16.21
N GLU A 2 -44.90 6.62 16.56
CA GLU A 2 -43.82 7.05 15.66
C GLU A 2 -43.13 5.85 15.00
N LYS A 3 -43.24 5.74 13.68
CA LYS A 3 -42.26 5.00 12.89
C LYS A 3 -41.04 5.91 12.67
N GLN A 4 -40.17 5.96 13.68
CA GLN A 4 -38.78 6.38 13.50
C GLN A 4 -38.11 5.33 12.59
N LEU A 5 -38.27 5.50 11.27
CA LEU A 5 -37.53 4.75 10.28
C LEU A 5 -36.06 5.14 10.47
N SER A 6 -35.32 4.29 11.17
CA SER A 6 -33.87 4.36 11.26
C SER A 6 -33.31 4.36 9.85
N GLU A 7 -33.05 5.54 9.28
CA GLU A 7 -32.26 5.70 8.07
C GLU A 7 -30.84 5.23 8.40
N LYS A 8 -30.63 3.92 8.38
CA LYS A 8 -29.32 3.36 8.12
C LYS A 8 -28.95 3.87 6.74
N LEU A 9 -27.99 4.80 6.69
CA LEU A 9 -27.26 5.12 5.46
C LEU A 9 -26.99 3.81 4.70
N PRO A 10 -27.48 3.67 3.46
CA PRO A 10 -27.29 2.45 2.69
C PRO A 10 -25.79 2.14 2.64
N ARG A 11 -25.42 0.87 2.86
CA ARG A 11 -24.03 0.44 2.62
C ARG A 11 -23.66 0.86 1.20
N VAL A 12 -22.53 1.53 1.06
CA VAL A 12 -22.03 1.90 -0.27
C VAL A 12 -21.43 0.65 -0.87
N GLU A 13 -22.28 -0.21 -1.42
CA GLU A 13 -21.92 -1.51 -1.99
C GLU A 13 -20.81 -1.39 -3.05
N VAL A 14 -20.84 -0.29 -3.81
CA VAL A 14 -19.80 0.07 -4.78
C VAL A 14 -18.41 0.16 -4.14
N VAL A 15 -18.31 0.69 -2.91
CA VAL A 15 -17.03 0.86 -2.19
C VAL A 15 -16.55 -0.47 -1.60
N ASP A 16 -17.46 -1.36 -1.23
CA ASP A 16 -17.12 -2.74 -0.83
C ASP A 16 -16.58 -3.52 -2.04
N ALA A 17 -17.27 -3.45 -3.19
CA ALA A 17 -16.86 -4.11 -4.43
C ALA A 17 -15.51 -3.60 -4.95
N LEU A 18 -15.31 -2.27 -4.97
CA LEU A 18 -14.05 -1.64 -5.38
C LEU A 18 -12.88 -2.04 -4.48
N ARG A 19 -13.11 -2.22 -3.17
CA ARG A 19 -12.06 -2.70 -2.26
C ARG A 19 -11.68 -4.13 -2.55
N GLY A 20 -12.68 -5.01 -2.74
CA GLY A 20 -12.44 -6.40 -3.12
C GLY A 20 -11.66 -6.50 -4.44
N PHE A 21 -12.03 -5.68 -5.43
CA PHE A 21 -11.33 -5.59 -6.70
C PHE A 21 -9.87 -5.14 -6.54
N ALA A 22 -9.62 -4.10 -5.75
CA ALA A 22 -8.27 -3.61 -5.52
C ALA A 22 -7.39 -4.65 -4.82
N VAL A 23 -7.91 -5.35 -3.81
CA VAL A 23 -7.18 -6.44 -3.13
C VAL A 23 -6.89 -7.60 -4.09
N MET A 24 -7.86 -8.00 -4.90
CA MET A 24 -7.68 -9.05 -5.90
C MET A 24 -6.58 -8.67 -6.91
N ALA A 25 -6.57 -7.42 -7.38
CA ALA A 25 -5.58 -6.96 -8.34
C ALA A 25 -4.17 -6.84 -7.72
N ILE A 26 -4.05 -6.40 -6.46
CA ILE A 26 -2.79 -6.40 -5.72
C ILE A 26 -2.26 -7.84 -5.55
N LEU A 27 -3.11 -8.80 -5.18
CA LEU A 27 -2.73 -10.21 -5.06
C LEU A 27 -2.28 -10.80 -6.39
N LEU A 28 -2.94 -10.43 -7.49
CA LEU A 28 -2.58 -10.88 -8.82
C LEU A 28 -1.21 -10.37 -9.24
N VAL A 29 -0.90 -9.09 -8.99
CA VAL A 29 0.43 -8.50 -9.27
C VAL A 29 1.51 -9.21 -8.46
N HIS A 30 1.32 -9.37 -7.15
CA HIS A 30 2.29 -10.08 -6.32
C HIS A 30 2.47 -11.55 -6.73
N SER A 31 1.40 -12.21 -7.18
CA SER A 31 1.50 -13.58 -7.70
C SER A 31 2.35 -13.65 -8.97
N LEU A 32 2.32 -12.64 -9.84
CA LEU A 32 3.17 -12.56 -11.04
C LEU A 32 4.61 -12.19 -10.69
N GLU A 33 4.83 -11.41 -9.65
CA GLU A 33 6.15 -11.14 -9.09
C GLU A 33 6.70 -12.34 -8.29
N HIS A 34 6.03 -13.49 -8.31
CA HIS A 34 6.37 -14.67 -7.52
C HIS A 34 6.51 -14.39 -6.02
N PHE A 35 5.78 -13.38 -5.51
CA PHE A 35 5.94 -12.84 -4.16
C PHE A 35 7.41 -12.53 -3.82
N ILE A 36 8.20 -12.17 -4.84
CA ILE A 36 9.61 -11.78 -4.75
C ILE A 36 10.51 -12.96 -4.31
N PHE A 37 10.05 -14.19 -4.55
CA PHE A 37 10.90 -15.38 -4.53
C PHE A 37 11.57 -15.56 -5.89
N PRO A 38 12.91 -15.41 -6.01
CA PRO A 38 13.63 -15.44 -7.28
C PRO A 38 13.91 -16.88 -7.74
N VAL A 39 12.89 -17.74 -7.76
CA VAL A 39 13.00 -19.12 -8.23
C VAL A 39 12.40 -19.20 -9.63
N TYR A 40 13.27 -18.99 -10.62
CA TYR A 40 12.89 -19.04 -12.03
C TYR A 40 13.40 -20.33 -12.68
N PRO A 41 12.61 -20.98 -13.55
CA PRO A 41 13.10 -22.06 -14.40
C PRO A 41 14.19 -21.53 -15.34
N VAL A 42 15.35 -22.17 -15.35
CA VAL A 42 16.54 -21.73 -16.09
C VAL A 42 16.46 -22.08 -17.59
N ASP A 43 15.69 -23.12 -17.95
CA ASP A 43 15.59 -23.67 -19.30
C ASP A 43 14.15 -23.56 -19.86
N GLN A 44 13.78 -22.37 -20.32
CA GLN A 44 12.45 -22.13 -20.90
C GLN A 44 12.53 -21.88 -22.42
N PRO A 45 11.58 -22.40 -23.23
CA PRO A 45 11.51 -22.07 -24.64
C PRO A 45 11.38 -20.56 -24.88
N ALA A 46 12.05 -20.02 -25.90
CA ALA A 46 12.04 -18.59 -26.19
C ALA A 46 10.63 -17.97 -26.35
N TRP A 47 9.68 -18.72 -26.94
CA TRP A 47 8.29 -18.26 -27.09
C TRP A 47 7.57 -18.12 -25.73
N LEU A 48 7.94 -18.94 -24.75
CA LEU A 48 7.34 -18.95 -23.42
C LEU A 48 7.86 -17.77 -22.60
N ASN A 49 9.16 -17.43 -22.73
CA ASN A 49 9.73 -16.22 -22.14
C ASN A 49 9.07 -14.95 -22.69
N ILE A 50 8.89 -14.85 -24.02
CA ILE A 50 8.21 -13.69 -24.63
C ILE A 50 6.76 -13.55 -24.11
N LEU A 51 6.04 -14.68 -23.99
CA LEU A 51 4.68 -14.68 -23.46
C LEU A 51 4.67 -14.27 -21.98
N ASN A 52 5.59 -14.80 -21.17
CA ASN A 52 5.74 -14.45 -19.76
C ASN A 52 6.01 -12.95 -19.58
N ASP A 53 6.98 -12.41 -20.31
CA ASP A 53 7.34 -10.99 -20.25
C ASP A 53 6.19 -10.11 -20.74
N GLY A 54 5.47 -10.53 -21.78
CA GLY A 54 4.30 -9.83 -22.28
C GLY A 54 3.18 -9.77 -21.24
N VAL A 55 2.83 -10.90 -20.64
CA VAL A 55 1.80 -10.97 -19.58
C VAL A 55 2.22 -10.17 -18.35
N PHE A 56 3.48 -10.31 -17.93
CA PHE A 56 4.04 -9.56 -16.81
C PHE A 56 3.95 -8.05 -17.06
N ASN A 57 4.48 -7.56 -18.18
CA ASN A 57 4.50 -6.13 -18.50
C ASN A 57 3.10 -5.53 -18.63
N VAL A 58 2.19 -6.22 -19.32
CA VAL A 58 0.80 -5.75 -19.49
C VAL A 58 0.10 -5.68 -18.13
N THR A 59 0.23 -6.73 -17.32
CA THR A 59 -0.45 -6.80 -16.03
C THR A 59 0.13 -5.79 -15.05
N PHE A 60 1.45 -5.70 -14.97
CA PHE A 60 2.14 -4.77 -14.10
C PHE A 60 1.80 -3.32 -14.45
N THR A 61 1.85 -2.96 -15.74
CA THR A 61 1.52 -1.60 -16.20
C THR A 61 0.04 -1.25 -15.97
N LEU A 62 -0.87 -2.20 -16.19
CA LEU A 62 -2.30 -1.95 -16.03
C LEU A 62 -2.74 -1.92 -14.57
N LEU A 63 -2.22 -2.83 -13.74
CA LEU A 63 -2.76 -3.09 -12.41
C LEU A 63 -1.87 -2.60 -11.28
N ALA A 64 -0.54 -2.68 -11.37
CA ALA A 64 0.34 -2.45 -10.21
C ALA A 64 0.08 -1.07 -9.59
N GLY A 65 0.36 0.02 -10.32
CA GLY A 65 0.15 1.37 -9.79
C GLY A 65 -1.32 1.71 -9.51
N LYS A 66 -2.23 1.29 -10.40
CA LYS A 66 -3.65 1.69 -10.32
C LYS A 66 -4.38 1.03 -9.16
N SER A 67 -4.07 -0.23 -8.86
CA SER A 67 -4.71 -0.96 -7.76
C SER A 67 -4.35 -0.34 -6.41
N TYR A 68 -3.08 0.05 -6.23
CA TYR A 68 -2.64 0.79 -5.04
C TYR A 68 -3.34 2.14 -4.91
N ALA A 69 -3.47 2.90 -5.99
CA ALA A 69 -4.15 4.19 -5.97
C ALA A 69 -5.64 4.06 -5.58
N ILE A 70 -6.34 3.08 -6.16
CA ILE A 70 -7.73 2.78 -5.84
C ILE A 70 -7.86 2.35 -4.38
N PHE A 71 -7.00 1.44 -3.91
CA PHE A 71 -7.02 0.97 -2.53
C PHE A 71 -6.76 2.12 -1.54
N ALA A 72 -5.77 2.97 -1.81
CA ALA A 72 -5.45 4.14 -0.97
C ALA A 72 -6.62 5.14 -0.91
N LEU A 73 -7.26 5.43 -2.05
CA LEU A 73 -8.44 6.30 -2.11
C LEU A 73 -9.60 5.73 -1.28
N LEU A 74 -9.90 4.43 -1.42
CA LEU A 74 -10.98 3.76 -0.69
C LEU A 74 -10.66 3.66 0.80
N PHE A 75 -9.39 3.49 1.17
CA PHE A 75 -8.94 3.51 2.56
C PHE A 75 -9.20 4.88 3.20
N GLY A 76 -8.78 5.97 2.53
CA GLY A 76 -9.05 7.34 2.96
C GLY A 76 -10.55 7.67 3.01
N PHE A 77 -11.31 7.25 2.00
CA PHE A 77 -12.77 7.40 1.97
C PHE A 77 -13.45 6.66 3.13
N THR A 78 -13.00 5.44 3.43
CA THR A 78 -13.49 4.65 4.56
C THR A 78 -13.16 5.32 5.90
N PHE A 79 -11.98 5.94 6.02
CA PHE A 79 -11.62 6.74 7.19
C PHE A 79 -12.56 7.94 7.36
N TYR A 80 -12.81 8.70 6.29
CA TYR A 80 -13.71 9.86 6.30
C TYR A 80 -15.12 9.49 6.72
N ILE A 81 -15.73 8.45 6.10
CA ILE A 81 -17.07 7.97 6.46
C ILE A 81 -17.13 7.56 7.94
N GLN A 82 -16.13 6.82 8.43
CA GLN A 82 -16.15 6.38 9.82
C GLN A 82 -15.99 7.56 10.80
N SER A 83 -15.14 8.54 10.48
CA SER A 83 -14.96 9.76 11.26
C SER A 83 -16.26 10.58 11.32
N ALA A 84 -16.87 10.88 10.17
CA ALA A 84 -18.12 11.63 10.07
C ALA A 84 -19.26 10.94 10.83
N ASN A 85 -19.38 9.61 10.69
CA ASN A 85 -20.42 8.84 11.38
C ASN A 85 -20.27 8.82 12.91
N GLN A 86 -19.05 8.87 13.44
CA GLN A 86 -18.84 8.93 14.89
C GLN A 86 -18.98 10.35 15.45
N GLN A 87 -18.57 11.38 14.69
CA GLN A 87 -18.83 12.78 15.05
C GLN A 87 -20.33 13.03 15.20
N ARG A 88 -21.15 12.53 14.27
CA ARG A 88 -22.63 12.58 14.36
C ARG A 88 -23.21 11.85 15.57
N LYS A 89 -22.46 10.89 16.15
CA LYS A 89 -22.86 10.11 17.34
C LYS A 89 -22.28 10.66 18.65
N GLY A 90 -21.50 11.76 18.60
CA GLY A 90 -20.86 12.35 19.78
C GLY A 90 -19.88 11.42 20.52
N LYS A 91 -19.38 10.37 19.85
CA LYS A 91 -18.48 9.36 20.46
C LYS A 91 -17.07 9.52 19.94
N ASP A 92 -16.09 9.22 20.78
CA ASP A 92 -14.69 9.18 20.37
C ASP A 92 -14.44 8.08 19.34
N PHE A 93 -14.19 8.51 18.10
CA PHE A 93 -13.80 7.67 16.97
C PHE A 93 -12.45 6.99 17.18
N GLY A 94 -11.55 7.66 17.92
CA GLY A 94 -10.13 7.38 17.83
C GLY A 94 -9.72 6.01 18.33
N TYR A 95 -10.26 5.56 19.47
CA TYR A 95 -9.85 4.30 20.08
C TYR A 95 -10.14 3.09 19.17
N ARG A 96 -11.32 3.06 18.53
CA ARG A 96 -11.70 1.96 17.62
C ARG A 96 -10.88 1.94 16.33
N PHE A 97 -10.52 3.10 15.82
CA PHE A 97 -9.66 3.20 14.64
C PHE A 97 -8.22 2.75 14.96
N LEU A 98 -7.66 3.20 16.09
CA LEU A 98 -6.33 2.78 16.54
C LEU A 98 -6.25 1.27 16.78
N TRP A 99 -7.28 0.68 17.39
CA TRP A 99 -7.32 -0.78 17.59
C TRP A 99 -7.30 -1.55 16.27
N ARG A 100 -8.06 -1.09 15.27
CA ARG A 100 -8.04 -1.69 13.91
C ARG A 100 -6.68 -1.54 13.25
N LEU A 101 -6.01 -0.41 13.47
CA LEU A 101 -4.67 -0.14 12.95
C LEU A 101 -3.63 -1.05 13.60
N LEU A 102 -3.73 -1.30 14.90
CA LEU A 102 -2.87 -2.27 15.59
C LEU A 102 -3.06 -3.69 15.07
N LEU A 103 -4.30 -4.12 14.81
CA LEU A 103 -4.55 -5.41 14.15
C LEU A 103 -3.92 -5.45 12.76
N LEU A 104 -4.01 -4.36 11.99
CA LEU A 104 -3.41 -4.27 10.67
C LEU A 104 -1.88 -4.39 10.73
N VAL A 105 -1.22 -3.74 11.69
CA VAL A 105 0.22 -3.88 11.93
C VAL A 105 0.56 -5.32 12.29
N ALA A 106 -0.21 -5.98 13.17
CA ALA A 106 0.05 -7.36 13.54
C ALA A 106 -0.04 -8.31 12.34
N PHE A 107 -1.05 -8.15 11.49
CA PHE A 107 -1.16 -8.92 10.24
C PHE A 107 -0.03 -8.58 9.27
N ALA A 108 0.36 -7.31 9.17
CA ALA A 108 1.44 -6.89 8.29
C ALA A 108 2.79 -7.47 8.72
N THR A 109 3.09 -7.47 10.01
CA THR A 109 4.31 -8.08 10.56
C THR A 109 4.31 -9.60 10.33
N LEU A 110 3.18 -10.26 10.53
CA LEU A 110 3.05 -11.69 10.26
C LEU A 110 3.29 -11.98 8.78
N ASN A 111 2.68 -11.20 7.88
CA ASN A 111 2.84 -11.38 6.45
C ASN A 111 4.27 -11.07 5.99
N ALA A 112 4.89 -9.99 6.49
CA ALA A 112 6.28 -9.64 6.22
C ALA A 112 7.28 -10.72 6.69
N ALA A 113 6.93 -11.50 7.71
CA ALA A 113 7.74 -12.64 8.14
C ALA A 113 7.70 -13.80 7.11
N PHE A 114 6.64 -13.92 6.31
CA PHE A 114 6.55 -14.90 5.23
C PHE A 114 7.03 -14.35 3.88
N PHE A 115 6.84 -13.05 3.64
CA PHE A 115 7.15 -12.37 2.39
C PHE A 115 8.07 -11.18 2.68
N PRO A 116 9.39 -11.34 2.49
CA PRO A 116 10.35 -10.35 2.95
C PRO A 116 10.36 -9.01 2.21
N ALA A 117 9.58 -8.91 1.13
CA ALA A 117 9.73 -7.87 0.13
C ALA A 117 8.85 -6.63 0.34
N GLY A 118 8.47 -6.39 1.59
CA GLY A 118 7.63 -5.27 1.97
C GLY A 118 6.15 -5.59 1.82
N ASP A 119 5.41 -5.32 2.89
CA ASP A 119 3.97 -5.50 2.91
C ASP A 119 3.26 -4.14 2.76
N VAL A 120 2.37 -4.06 1.77
CA VAL A 120 1.51 -2.91 1.55
C VAL A 120 0.65 -2.58 2.78
N LEU A 121 0.24 -3.56 3.58
CA LEU A 121 -0.50 -3.37 4.83
C LEU A 121 0.30 -2.55 5.85
N LEU A 122 1.63 -2.73 5.90
CA LEU A 122 2.50 -1.97 6.79
C LEU A 122 2.53 -0.50 6.37
N LEU A 123 2.66 -0.23 5.07
CA LEU A 123 2.59 1.11 4.50
C LEU A 123 1.25 1.78 4.85
N PHE A 124 0.12 1.09 4.68
CA PHE A 124 -1.19 1.62 5.06
C PHE A 124 -1.35 1.83 6.56
N SER A 125 -0.68 1.03 7.39
CA SER A 125 -0.69 1.22 8.82
C SER A 125 -0.03 2.54 9.21
N VAL A 126 1.14 2.85 8.62
CA VAL A 126 1.83 4.13 8.83
C VAL A 126 1.00 5.31 8.33
N VAL A 127 0.46 5.21 7.11
CA VAL A 127 -0.43 6.26 6.54
C VAL A 127 -1.69 6.45 7.40
N GLY A 128 -2.22 5.38 7.99
CA GLY A 128 -3.35 5.44 8.92
C GLY A 128 -3.06 6.27 10.17
N ILE A 129 -1.84 6.21 10.71
CA ILE A 129 -1.41 7.06 11.84
C ILE A 129 -1.38 8.52 11.40
N VAL A 130 -0.84 8.81 10.21
CA VAL A 130 -0.79 10.17 9.65
C VAL A 130 -2.20 10.73 9.48
N LEU A 131 -3.11 9.95 8.89
CA LEU A 131 -4.54 10.32 8.76
C LEU A 131 -5.19 10.60 10.11
N PHE A 132 -4.83 9.85 11.15
CA PHE A 132 -5.33 10.09 12.50
C PHE A 132 -4.88 11.45 13.06
N VAL A 133 -3.65 11.89 12.78
CA VAL A 133 -3.12 13.20 13.22
C VAL A 133 -3.76 14.35 12.42
N VAL A 134 -3.83 14.20 11.10
CA VAL A 134 -4.36 15.22 10.18
C VAL A 134 -5.88 15.38 10.29
N ARG A 135 -6.58 14.45 10.96
CA ARG A 135 -8.05 14.44 11.09
C ARG A 135 -8.70 15.72 11.62
N LYS A 136 -7.95 16.52 12.40
CA LYS A 136 -8.44 17.77 13.02
C LYS A 136 -8.10 19.00 12.19
N TRP A 137 -7.43 18.84 11.05
CA TRP A 137 -7.06 19.95 10.19
C TRP A 137 -8.27 20.47 9.42
N SER A 138 -8.18 21.72 8.98
CA SER A 138 -9.19 22.32 8.11
C SER A 138 -9.12 21.72 6.71
N ASP A 139 -10.26 21.70 6.00
CA ASP A 139 -10.34 21.19 4.62
C ASP A 139 -9.33 21.87 3.68
N CYS A 140 -9.08 23.17 3.89
CA CYS A 140 -8.06 23.91 3.14
C CYS A 140 -6.64 23.38 3.41
N ALA A 141 -6.27 23.08 4.66
CA ALA A 141 -4.97 22.53 4.98
C ALA A 141 -4.80 21.12 4.36
N ILE A 142 -5.85 20.30 4.41
CA ILE A 142 -5.84 18.97 3.78
C ILE A 142 -5.66 19.10 2.27
N LEU A 143 -6.38 20.00 1.60
CA LEU A 143 -6.24 20.21 0.16
C LEU A 143 -4.84 20.69 -0.24
N VAL A 144 -4.30 21.68 0.47
CA VAL A 144 -2.94 22.18 0.21
C VAL A 144 -1.90 21.07 0.37
N THR A 145 -1.99 20.27 1.43
CA THR A 145 -1.07 19.14 1.62
C THR A 145 -1.26 18.04 0.59
N ALA A 146 -2.49 17.74 0.18
CA ALA A 146 -2.74 16.78 -0.89
C ALA A 146 -2.11 17.22 -2.21
N ILE A 147 -2.27 18.51 -2.58
CA ILE A 147 -1.65 19.07 -3.79
C ILE A 147 -0.12 19.01 -3.68
N LEU A 148 0.44 19.38 -2.52
CA LEU A 148 1.88 19.34 -2.28
C LEU A 148 2.44 17.91 -2.44
N PHE A 149 1.78 16.90 -1.85
CA PHE A 149 2.21 15.50 -1.99
C PHE A 149 2.03 14.97 -3.41
N LEU A 150 0.95 15.35 -4.09
CA LEU A 150 0.68 14.92 -5.47
C LEU A 150 1.67 15.53 -6.46
N LEU A 151 2.19 16.72 -6.19
CA LEU A 151 3.24 17.34 -6.99
C LEU A 151 4.59 16.59 -6.89
N GLN A 152 4.76 15.71 -5.89
CA GLN A 152 6.00 14.97 -5.61
C GLN A 152 7.27 15.84 -5.67
N PRO A 153 7.35 16.95 -4.92
CA PRO A 153 8.43 17.95 -5.04
C PRO A 153 9.83 17.38 -4.82
N VAL A 154 9.94 16.27 -4.07
CA VAL A 154 11.19 15.53 -3.86
C VAL A 154 11.72 14.95 -5.18
N GLU A 155 10.85 14.41 -6.03
CA GLU A 155 11.24 13.86 -7.33
C GLU A 155 11.66 14.97 -8.31
N TRP A 156 10.99 16.13 -8.26
CA TRP A 156 11.43 17.31 -9.02
C TRP A 156 12.81 17.77 -8.61
N TYR A 157 13.12 17.75 -7.30
CA TYR A 157 14.45 18.09 -6.82
C TYR A 157 15.51 17.12 -7.37
N HIS A 158 15.29 15.81 -7.26
CA HIS A 158 16.20 14.80 -7.83
C HIS A 158 16.39 14.97 -9.33
N TYR A 159 15.30 15.22 -10.07
CA TYR A 159 15.34 15.47 -11.51
C TYR A 159 16.16 16.70 -11.86
N ILE A 160 15.95 17.81 -11.14
CA ILE A 160 16.69 19.06 -11.36
C ILE A 160 18.17 18.87 -11.04
N VAL A 161 18.52 18.23 -9.93
CA VAL A 161 19.92 17.98 -9.55
C VAL A 161 20.60 17.05 -10.57
N GLY A 162 19.91 16.00 -11.04
CA GLY A 162 20.42 15.12 -12.09
C GLY A 162 20.63 15.80 -13.45
N LEU A 163 19.90 16.88 -13.74
CA LEU A 163 20.15 17.70 -14.94
C LEU A 163 21.45 18.52 -14.83
N PHE A 164 21.84 18.91 -13.62
CA PHE A 164 23.04 19.72 -13.37
C PHE A 164 24.27 18.88 -13.03
N ASP A 165 24.09 17.67 -12.49
CA ASP A 165 25.15 16.73 -12.14
C ASP A 165 24.84 15.32 -12.68
N PRO A 166 25.45 14.91 -13.81
CA PRO A 166 25.28 13.57 -14.37
C PRO A 166 25.77 12.44 -13.47
N SER A 167 26.55 12.76 -12.43
CA SER A 167 27.02 11.78 -11.44
C SER A 167 26.09 11.64 -10.23
N TYR A 168 25.03 12.45 -10.15
CA TYR A 168 24.05 12.36 -9.08
C TYR A 168 23.25 11.06 -9.17
N THR A 169 23.47 10.18 -8.18
CA THR A 169 22.65 9.00 -7.96
C THR A 169 21.59 9.30 -6.92
N LEU A 170 20.40 8.72 -7.10
CA LEU A 170 19.36 8.76 -6.07
C LEU A 170 19.93 8.26 -4.72
N PRO A 171 19.47 8.81 -3.58
CA PRO A 171 19.90 8.32 -2.28
C PRO A 171 19.71 6.81 -2.19
N ASP A 172 20.78 6.06 -1.92
CA ASP A 172 20.68 4.62 -1.67
C ASP A 172 20.23 4.41 -0.23
N TRP A 173 19.01 3.92 -0.08
CA TRP A 173 18.40 3.63 1.22
C TRP A 173 18.83 2.25 1.76
N GLY A 174 19.81 1.59 1.13
CA GLY A 174 20.31 0.27 1.53
C GLY A 174 19.32 -0.87 1.24
N VAL A 175 18.24 -0.58 0.51
CA VAL A 175 17.15 -1.52 0.22
C VAL A 175 17.66 -2.70 -0.59
N GLY A 176 18.54 -2.45 -1.57
CA GLY A 176 19.14 -3.52 -2.38
C GLY A 176 20.05 -4.46 -1.57
N ALA A 177 20.76 -3.93 -0.56
CA ALA A 177 21.57 -4.72 0.36
C ALA A 177 20.67 -5.57 1.28
N MET A 178 19.61 -4.97 1.82
CA MET A 178 18.60 -5.67 2.63
C MET A 178 17.96 -6.83 1.84
N TYR A 179 17.57 -6.62 0.58
CA TYR A 179 17.02 -7.68 -0.26
C TYR A 179 17.99 -8.82 -0.51
N LYS A 180 19.29 -8.52 -0.72
CA LYS A 180 20.32 -9.56 -0.88
C LYS A 180 20.50 -10.37 0.39
N GLU A 181 20.60 -9.70 1.54
CA GLU A 181 20.74 -10.34 2.84
C GLU A 181 19.55 -11.27 3.14
N VAL A 182 18.32 -10.83 2.86
CA VAL A 182 17.15 -11.68 3.06
C VAL A 182 17.05 -12.82 2.03
N ALA A 183 17.48 -12.60 0.79
CA ALA A 183 17.55 -13.67 -0.21
C ALA A 183 18.57 -14.76 0.18
N GLU A 184 19.68 -14.37 0.83
CA GLU A 184 20.66 -15.30 1.41
C GLU A 184 20.06 -16.08 2.59
N TYR A 185 19.40 -15.41 3.54
CA TYR A 185 18.71 -16.08 4.65
C TYR A 185 17.63 -17.08 4.21
N THR A 186 16.88 -16.73 3.16
CA THR A 186 15.82 -17.60 2.61
C THR A 186 16.40 -18.84 1.94
N LYS A 187 17.59 -18.72 1.31
CA LYS A 187 18.30 -19.86 0.72
C LYS A 187 18.96 -20.76 1.77
N GLU A 188 19.41 -20.19 2.88
CA GLU A 188 20.08 -20.91 3.97
C GLU A 188 19.11 -21.61 4.94
N GLY A 189 17.82 -21.24 4.95
CA GLY A 189 16.78 -21.91 5.73
C GLY A 189 16.90 -21.73 7.26
N SER A 190 17.66 -20.74 7.72
CA SER A 190 17.95 -20.53 9.14
C SER A 190 17.14 -19.35 9.72
N LEU A 191 16.06 -19.66 10.45
CA LEU A 191 15.22 -18.66 11.13
C LEU A 191 15.86 -18.05 12.40
N TRP A 192 17.07 -18.49 12.78
CA TRP A 192 17.58 -18.35 14.17
C TRP A 192 18.98 -17.75 14.30
N VAL A 193 19.60 -17.20 13.26
CA VAL A 193 21.05 -16.90 13.34
C VAL A 193 21.42 -15.63 14.10
N ARG A 194 20.50 -14.70 14.41
CA ARG A 194 20.86 -13.52 15.24
C ARG A 194 19.71 -13.01 16.12
N ILE A 195 19.56 -13.62 17.29
CA ILE A 195 19.22 -12.88 18.51
C ILE A 195 20.54 -12.62 19.24
#